data_AF-A0A6A6HA24-F1
#
_entry.id   AF-A0A6A6HA24-F1
#
_cell.length_a   1.000
_cell.length_b   1.000
_cell.length_c   1.000
_cell.angle_alpha   90.00
_cell.angle_beta   90.00
_cell.angle_gamma   90.00
#
_symmetry.space_group_name_H-M   'P 1'
#
loop_
_entity.id
_entity.type
_entity.pdbx_description
1 polymer ?
#
loop_
_entity_poly.entity_id
_entity_poly.type
_entity_poly.pdbx_seq_one_letter_code
_entity_poly.pdbx_strand_id
1 'polypeptide(L)'
;MTPRVLGKRKSATEAPARGDQKEADPEVQQEVETWILDYVLFQATTALLNQHNAERDGESLPEAGKPDLPLAMADAFLGQFKAKHPPQAISSDLKFRLRLLQFVSLFTRRLRPTTCSPTDESLQRLRNMHQTRATMRRTYIPPDFDESPRIWNVFPLSEINLTINRELALKSLKVKQAANNATYGFQSSVAMLDLLPLFMSLSAHLYQETGGEVKGRWLELAAEFMLQAALEQYLIQGTCGTEILHECFSFGWRPKDIANRKAKHRRNSHHLADHEYQEMDKEEEIINDMFYDEDNHTEIEGWKEIRERIIGFFKPEKDIGIVRQLELTASQYPVFDFEGKVMSFLGALLKSRDLPILVQLEEGKLEGMSAKETAELKAKVGLQL
;
A
#
# COMPACT_ATOMS: atom_id res chain seq x y z
N MET A 1 94.60 -26.62 1.18
CA MET A 1 93.94 -25.86 0.10
C MET A 1 92.98 -26.81 -0.60
N THR A 2 91.70 -26.69 -0.24
CA THR A 2 90.59 -27.61 -0.55
C THR A 2 89.41 -26.76 -1.10
N PRO A 3 88.42 -27.39 -1.76
CA PRO A 3 87.97 -26.97 -3.10
C PRO A 3 86.72 -26.09 -3.18
N ARG A 4 86.55 -25.51 -4.37
CA ARG A 4 85.40 -24.81 -4.95
C ARG A 4 84.12 -25.67 -4.90
N VAL A 5 83.01 -25.09 -4.42
CA VAL A 5 81.65 -25.65 -4.53
C VAL A 5 80.82 -24.84 -5.53
N LEU A 6 80.16 -25.55 -6.43
CA LEU A 6 79.15 -25.09 -7.39
C LEU A 6 77.86 -24.64 -6.67
N GLY A 7 77.33 -23.48 -7.03
CA GLY A 7 75.99 -23.00 -6.67
C GLY A 7 75.13 -22.76 -7.91
N LYS A 8 74.01 -23.49 -8.01
CA LYS A 8 73.10 -23.61 -9.14
C LYS A 8 72.21 -22.38 -9.36
N ARG A 9 71.87 -22.15 -10.64
CA ARG A 9 70.72 -21.35 -11.11
C ARG A 9 69.41 -21.77 -10.42
N LYS A 10 68.60 -20.77 -10.02
CA LYS A 10 67.14 -20.85 -10.01
C LYS A 10 66.57 -19.53 -10.54
N SER A 11 65.94 -19.61 -11.71
CA SER A 11 64.95 -18.67 -12.21
C SER A 11 63.60 -18.96 -11.56
N ALA A 12 62.90 -17.93 -11.07
CA ALA A 12 61.47 -17.98 -10.80
C ALA A 12 60.90 -16.56 -10.89
N THR A 13 60.45 -16.22 -12.08
CA THR A 13 59.15 -15.62 -12.40
C THR A 13 58.47 -14.86 -11.25
N GLU A 14 58.56 -13.53 -11.29
CA GLU A 14 57.63 -12.64 -10.58
C GLU A 14 56.22 -12.85 -11.15
N ALA A 15 55.32 -13.38 -10.32
CA ALA A 15 53.90 -13.30 -10.56
C ALA A 15 53.43 -11.89 -10.19
N PRO A 16 52.59 -11.22 -11.02
CA PRO A 16 52.03 -9.93 -10.67
C PRO A 16 51.14 -10.11 -9.43
N ALA A 17 51.38 -9.25 -8.43
CA ALA A 17 50.54 -9.16 -7.24
C ALA A 17 49.08 -9.10 -7.66
N ARG A 18 48.27 -10.05 -7.16
CA ARG A 18 46.82 -9.96 -7.17
C ARG A 18 46.46 -8.57 -6.63
N GLY A 19 45.79 -7.78 -7.44
CA GLY A 19 45.27 -6.48 -6.99
C GLY A 19 44.47 -6.71 -5.72
N ASP A 20 44.87 -6.03 -4.65
CA ASP A 20 44.04 -5.84 -3.49
C ASP A 20 42.71 -5.28 -4.00
N GLN A 21 41.69 -6.14 -4.06
CA GLN A 21 40.31 -5.69 -4.07
C GLN A 21 40.15 -4.99 -2.73
N LYS A 22 40.38 -3.67 -2.72
CA LYS A 22 40.00 -2.80 -1.62
C LYS A 22 38.49 -2.87 -1.53
N GLU A 23 37.98 -3.84 -0.78
CA GLU A 23 36.60 -3.84 -0.35
C GLU A 23 36.37 -2.52 0.38
N ALA A 24 35.29 -1.83 0.00
CA ALA A 24 34.86 -0.63 0.70
C ALA A 24 34.59 -1.00 2.17
N ASP A 25 34.74 -0.02 3.05
CA ASP A 25 34.31 -0.18 4.44
C ASP A 25 32.85 -0.69 4.46
N PRO A 26 32.55 -1.80 5.15
CA PRO A 26 31.21 -2.39 5.18
C PRO A 26 30.09 -1.39 5.53
N GLU A 27 30.37 -0.43 6.41
CA GLU A 27 29.39 0.61 6.79
C GLU A 27 29.10 1.55 5.61
N VAL A 28 30.14 2.00 4.91
CA VAL A 28 30.02 2.86 3.72
C VAL A 28 29.33 2.11 2.58
N GLN A 29 29.62 0.82 2.42
CA GLN A 29 28.96 0.00 1.41
C GLN A 29 27.46 -0.12 1.69
N GLN A 30 27.06 -0.37 2.93
CA GLN A 30 25.65 -0.44 3.31
C GLN A 30 24.92 0.88 3.06
N GLU A 31 25.55 2.01 3.39
CA GLU A 31 24.99 3.34 3.18
C GLU A 31 24.75 3.61 1.68
N VAL A 32 25.74 3.33 0.83
CA VAL A 32 25.61 3.46 -0.63
C VAL A 32 24.52 2.55 -1.18
N GLU A 33 24.46 1.29 -0.75
CA GLU A 33 23.41 0.35 -1.16
C GLU A 33 22.02 0.83 -0.71
N THR A 34 21.92 1.48 0.45
CA THR A 34 20.69 2.12 0.93
C THR A 34 20.26 3.29 0.04
N TRP A 35 21.18 4.17 -0.34
CA TRP A 35 20.90 5.29 -1.24
C TRP A 35 20.48 4.83 -2.63
N ILE A 36 21.12 3.78 -3.17
CA ILE A 36 20.74 3.19 -4.45
C ILE A 36 19.34 2.61 -4.37
N LEU A 37 19.03 1.87 -3.30
CA LEU A 37 17.69 1.30 -3.11
C LEU A 37 16.64 2.41 -3.00
N ASP A 38 16.89 3.45 -2.22
CA ASP A 38 15.98 4.59 -2.07
C ASP A 38 15.68 5.27 -3.41
N TYR A 39 16.72 5.47 -4.22
CA TYR A 39 16.63 6.04 -5.56
C TYR A 39 15.77 5.19 -6.50
N VAL A 40 16.06 3.88 -6.62
CA VAL A 40 15.31 3.03 -7.56
C VAL A 40 13.84 2.88 -7.16
N LEU A 41 13.54 2.87 -5.86
CA LEU A 41 12.16 2.85 -5.35
C LEU A 41 11.40 4.14 -5.70
N PHE A 42 12.06 5.28 -5.54
CA PHE A 42 11.50 6.58 -5.92
C PHE A 42 11.24 6.68 -7.42
N GLN A 43 12.20 6.27 -8.26
CA GLN A 43 12.04 6.28 -9.72
C GLN A 43 10.91 5.34 -10.17
N ALA A 44 10.83 4.13 -9.61
CA ALA A 44 9.77 3.18 -9.94
C ALA A 44 8.38 3.70 -9.54
N THR A 45 8.27 4.32 -8.37
CA THR A 45 7.00 4.90 -7.90
C THR A 45 6.60 6.07 -8.79
N THR A 46 7.55 6.97 -9.11
CA THR A 46 7.31 8.12 -9.99
C THR A 46 6.86 7.67 -11.38
N ALA A 47 7.52 6.69 -11.97
CA ALA A 47 7.17 6.15 -13.28
C ALA A 47 5.77 5.53 -13.29
N LEU A 48 5.38 4.79 -12.24
CA LEU A 48 4.03 4.22 -12.13
C LEU A 48 2.96 5.30 -12.01
N LEU A 49 3.17 6.31 -11.16
CA LEU A 49 2.22 7.41 -11.00
C LEU A 49 2.05 8.18 -12.31
N ASN A 50 3.16 8.47 -13.00
CA ASN A 50 3.13 9.18 -14.28
C ASN A 50 2.44 8.36 -15.37
N GLN A 51 2.72 7.05 -15.46
CA GLN A 51 2.06 6.20 -16.45
C GLN A 51 0.56 6.18 -16.23
N HIS A 52 0.14 5.98 -14.99
CA HIS A 52 -1.28 5.90 -14.68
C HIS A 52 -2.02 7.22 -14.96
N ASN A 53 -1.41 8.36 -14.64
CA ASN A 53 -1.98 9.67 -14.99
C ASN A 53 -2.10 9.85 -16.51
N ALA A 54 -1.03 9.53 -17.27
CA ALA A 54 -1.08 9.58 -18.74
C ALA A 54 -2.19 8.67 -19.30
N GLU A 55 -2.33 7.44 -18.80
CA GLU A 55 -3.38 6.51 -19.24
C GLU A 55 -4.80 7.06 -18.98
N ARG A 56 -5.02 7.72 -17.84
CA ARG A 56 -6.30 8.35 -17.49
C ARG A 56 -6.66 9.52 -18.40
N ASP A 57 -5.64 10.25 -18.85
CA ASP A 57 -5.76 11.35 -19.81
C ASP A 57 -5.86 10.85 -21.26
N GLY A 58 -5.73 9.54 -21.48
CA GLY A 58 -5.78 8.92 -22.80
C GLY A 58 -4.46 8.99 -23.57
N GLU A 59 -3.39 9.43 -22.90
CA GLU A 59 -2.05 9.58 -23.43
C GLU A 59 -1.22 8.28 -23.26
N SER A 60 -0.04 8.25 -23.87
CA SER A 60 0.95 7.20 -23.67
C SER A 60 2.29 7.86 -23.37
N LEU A 61 2.98 7.35 -22.35
CA LEU A 61 4.34 7.79 -22.08
C LEU A 61 5.32 7.30 -23.17
N PRO A 62 6.40 8.04 -23.42
CA PRO A 62 7.56 7.53 -24.15
C PRO A 62 8.14 6.28 -23.47
N GLU A 63 8.84 5.42 -24.21
CA GLU A 63 9.46 4.20 -23.66
C GLU A 63 10.36 4.48 -22.44
N ALA A 64 11.11 5.58 -22.45
CA ALA A 64 11.99 5.97 -21.35
C ALA A 64 11.23 6.33 -20.04
N GLY A 65 9.94 6.67 -20.13
CA GLY A 65 9.10 6.99 -18.97
C GLY A 65 8.31 5.80 -18.42
N LYS A 66 8.43 4.62 -19.04
CA LYS A 66 7.69 3.43 -18.60
C LYS A 66 8.30 2.85 -17.32
N PRO A 67 7.49 2.26 -16.43
CA PRO A 67 7.94 1.76 -15.14
C PRO A 67 8.60 0.38 -15.20
N ASP A 68 8.58 -0.32 -16.34
CA ASP A 68 9.06 -1.71 -16.41
C ASP A 68 10.54 -1.86 -16.03
N LEU A 69 11.40 -0.96 -16.55
CA LEU A 69 12.81 -0.95 -16.20
C LEU A 69 13.05 -0.53 -14.73
N PRO A 70 12.52 0.60 -14.24
CA PRO A 70 12.63 0.98 -12.83
C PRO A 70 12.13 -0.09 -11.85
N LEU A 71 11.03 -0.78 -12.16
CA LEU A 71 10.51 -1.86 -11.33
C LEU A 71 11.43 -3.08 -11.32
N ALA A 72 11.92 -3.51 -12.48
CA ALA A 72 12.87 -4.62 -12.55
C ALA A 72 14.16 -4.30 -11.77
N MET A 73 14.62 -3.05 -11.82
CA MET A 73 15.76 -2.59 -11.02
C MET A 73 15.43 -2.62 -9.53
N ALA A 74 14.28 -2.09 -9.10
CA ALA A 74 13.87 -2.09 -7.70
C ALA A 74 13.76 -3.51 -7.13
N ASP A 75 13.14 -4.44 -7.85
CA ASP A 75 13.01 -5.83 -7.43
C ASP A 75 14.38 -6.53 -7.31
N ALA A 76 15.23 -6.37 -8.33
CA ALA A 76 16.56 -6.96 -8.34
C ALA A 76 17.45 -6.43 -7.20
N PHE A 77 17.48 -5.10 -6.99
CA PHE A 77 18.25 -4.49 -5.91
C PHE A 77 17.70 -4.82 -4.54
N LEU A 78 16.37 -4.84 -4.35
CA LEU A 78 15.76 -5.22 -3.09
C LEU A 78 16.10 -6.66 -2.70
N GLY A 79 16.11 -7.58 -3.68
CA GLY A 79 16.54 -8.96 -3.48
C GLY A 79 17.99 -9.07 -3.03
N GLN A 80 18.90 -8.33 -3.67
CA GLN A 80 20.31 -8.29 -3.27
C GLN A 80 20.51 -7.66 -1.90
N PHE A 81 19.84 -6.54 -1.62
CA PHE A 81 19.92 -5.84 -0.35
C PHE A 81 19.49 -6.73 0.81
N LYS A 82 18.34 -7.42 0.68
CA LYS A 82 17.84 -8.36 1.70
C LYS A 82 18.73 -9.58 1.91
N ALA A 83 19.47 -10.01 0.88
CA ALA A 83 20.39 -11.13 0.98
C ALA A 83 21.68 -10.76 1.75
N LYS A 84 22.10 -9.49 1.69
CA LYS A 84 23.32 -9.00 2.32
C LYS A 84 23.10 -8.41 3.70
N HIS A 85 21.95 -7.74 3.93
CA HIS A 85 21.71 -6.96 5.13
C HIS A 85 20.60 -7.55 6.00
N PRO A 86 20.72 -7.45 7.34
CA PRO A 86 19.67 -7.90 8.24
C PRO A 86 18.41 -7.02 8.10
N PRO A 87 17.20 -7.54 8.40
CA PRO A 87 15.95 -6.77 8.26
C PRO A 87 15.92 -5.45 9.03
N GLN A 88 16.69 -5.34 10.12
CA GLN A 88 16.82 -4.13 10.94
C GLN A 88 17.59 -3.00 10.24
N ALA A 89 18.34 -3.30 9.17
CA ALA A 89 19.08 -2.32 8.39
C ALA A 89 18.18 -1.37 7.57
N ILE A 90 16.91 -1.73 7.37
CA ILE A 90 15.96 -0.91 6.61
C ILE A 90 15.41 0.20 7.51
N SER A 91 15.76 1.45 7.19
CA SER A 91 15.26 2.66 7.86
C SER A 91 13.74 2.81 7.75
N SER A 92 13.14 3.65 8.60
CA SER A 92 11.72 4.02 8.53
C SER A 92 11.33 4.56 7.16
N ASP A 93 12.16 5.43 6.60
CA ASP A 93 11.91 6.11 5.33
C ASP A 93 11.94 5.14 4.17
N LEU A 94 12.90 4.21 4.18
CA LEU A 94 12.98 3.17 3.16
C LEU A 94 11.80 2.18 3.27
N LYS A 95 11.36 1.85 4.50
CA LYS A 95 10.12 1.06 4.72
C LYS A 95 8.90 1.80 4.17
N PHE A 96 8.82 3.11 4.36
CA PHE A 96 7.74 3.92 3.80
C PHE A 96 7.76 3.89 2.26
N ARG A 97 8.91 4.13 1.62
CA ARG A 97 9.01 4.08 0.15
C ARG A 97 8.70 2.70 -0.41
N LEU A 98 9.12 1.63 0.27
CA LEU A 98 8.77 0.26 -0.10
C LEU A 98 7.26 0.03 -0.05
N ARG A 99 6.59 0.42 1.05
CA ARG A 99 5.12 0.32 1.15
C ARG A 99 4.42 1.18 0.11
N LEU A 100 4.92 2.38 -0.17
CA LEU A 100 4.35 3.28 -1.16
C LEU A 100 4.45 2.67 -2.56
N LEU A 101 5.63 2.16 -2.94
CA LEU A 101 5.81 1.45 -4.21
C LEU A 101 4.90 0.22 -4.29
N GLN A 102 4.80 -0.57 -3.22
CA GLN A 102 3.92 -1.74 -3.16
C GLN A 102 2.47 -1.34 -3.43
N PHE A 103 1.96 -0.33 -2.73
CA PHE A 103 0.59 0.14 -2.91
C PHE A 103 0.36 0.67 -4.32
N VAL A 104 1.23 1.57 -4.81
CA VAL A 104 1.10 2.18 -6.13
C VAL A 104 1.16 1.12 -7.23
N SER A 105 2.07 0.15 -7.12
CA SER A 105 2.19 -0.96 -8.08
C SER A 105 0.92 -1.80 -8.12
N LEU A 106 0.42 -2.23 -6.95
CA LEU A 106 -0.79 -3.05 -6.89
C LEU A 106 -2.03 -2.27 -7.35
N PHE A 107 -2.19 -1.03 -6.90
CA PHE A 107 -3.34 -0.18 -7.21
C PHE A 107 -3.43 0.14 -8.70
N THR A 108 -2.32 0.57 -9.31
CA THR A 108 -2.29 0.96 -10.74
C THR A 108 -2.35 -0.25 -11.68
N ARG A 109 -1.95 -1.44 -11.22
CA ARG A 109 -1.94 -2.68 -12.02
C ARG A 109 -3.10 -3.62 -11.71
N ARG A 110 -3.97 -3.34 -10.72
CA ARG A 110 -5.07 -4.24 -10.30
C ARG A 110 -6.02 -4.67 -11.42
N LEU A 111 -6.20 -3.83 -12.44
CA LEU A 111 -7.15 -4.04 -13.54
C LEU A 111 -6.60 -4.94 -14.66
N ARG A 112 -5.29 -5.24 -14.66
CA ARG A 112 -4.63 -6.01 -15.72
C ARG A 112 -3.67 -7.02 -15.10
N PRO A 113 -3.63 -8.28 -15.56
CA PRO A 113 -2.56 -9.20 -15.17
C PRO A 113 -1.20 -8.60 -15.52
N THR A 114 -0.31 -8.57 -14.55
CA THR A 114 1.10 -8.18 -14.77
C THR A 114 2.01 -9.20 -14.09
N THR A 115 3.29 -9.19 -14.45
CA THR A 115 4.31 -10.00 -13.75
C THR A 115 4.46 -9.63 -12.28
N CYS A 116 3.98 -8.45 -11.86
CA CYS A 116 3.98 -7.98 -10.48
C CYS A 116 2.68 -8.32 -9.73
N SER A 117 1.71 -9.00 -10.37
CA SER A 117 0.50 -9.44 -9.70
C SER A 117 0.85 -10.51 -8.64
N PRO A 118 0.31 -10.41 -7.40
CA PRO A 118 0.53 -11.43 -6.40
C PRO A 118 0.00 -12.80 -6.85
N THR A 119 0.60 -13.87 -6.33
CA THR A 119 0.08 -15.23 -6.56
C THR A 119 -1.27 -15.44 -5.86
N ASP A 120 -2.11 -16.32 -6.41
CA ASP A 120 -3.42 -16.65 -5.81
C ASP A 120 -3.30 -17.08 -4.35
N GLU A 121 -2.26 -17.87 -4.01
CA GLU A 121 -1.99 -18.29 -2.63
C GLU A 121 -1.67 -17.11 -1.72
N SER A 122 -0.93 -16.11 -2.22
CA SER A 122 -0.59 -14.92 -1.44
C SER A 122 -1.81 -14.02 -1.23
N LEU A 123 -2.67 -13.88 -2.25
CA LEU A 123 -3.94 -13.17 -2.12
C LEU A 123 -4.89 -13.87 -1.15
N GLN A 124 -5.00 -15.20 -1.21
CA GLN A 124 -5.87 -15.94 -0.30
C GLN A 124 -5.39 -15.81 1.15
N ARG A 125 -4.08 -15.88 1.39
CA ARG A 125 -3.51 -15.63 2.73
C ARG A 125 -3.82 -14.23 3.24
N LEU A 126 -3.67 -13.21 2.38
CA LEU A 126 -4.00 -11.83 2.70
C LEU A 126 -5.47 -11.67 3.10
N ARG A 127 -6.40 -12.22 2.31
CA ARG A 127 -7.85 -12.16 2.58
C ARG A 127 -8.23 -12.88 3.87
N ASN A 128 -7.66 -14.05 4.13
CA ASN A 128 -7.90 -14.78 5.38
C ASN A 128 -7.47 -13.95 6.61
N MET A 129 -6.35 -13.24 6.50
CA MET A 129 -5.88 -12.33 7.55
C MET A 129 -6.87 -11.16 7.75
N HIS A 130 -7.36 -10.55 6.68
CA HIS A 130 -8.33 -9.45 6.76
C HIS A 130 -9.67 -9.90 7.35
N GLN A 131 -10.17 -11.07 6.97
CA GLN A 131 -11.39 -11.66 7.54
C GLN A 131 -11.25 -11.98 9.02
N THR A 132 -10.10 -12.50 9.44
CA THR A 132 -9.80 -12.75 10.86
C THR A 132 -9.85 -11.43 11.65
N ARG A 133 -9.19 -10.39 11.14
CA ARG A 133 -9.21 -9.04 11.69
C ARG A 133 -10.63 -8.47 11.79
N ALA A 134 -11.44 -8.63 10.75
CA ALA A 134 -12.83 -8.17 10.72
C ALA A 134 -13.70 -8.89 11.76
N THR A 135 -13.53 -10.20 11.89
CA THR A 135 -14.30 -11.04 12.84
C THR A 135 -14.07 -10.60 14.28
N MET A 136 -12.84 -10.22 14.63
CA MET A 136 -12.52 -9.67 15.95
C MET A 136 -13.19 -8.30 16.23
N ARG A 137 -13.72 -7.63 15.19
CA ARG A 137 -14.11 -6.20 15.21
C ARG A 137 -15.53 -5.91 14.75
N ARG A 138 -16.42 -6.90 14.78
CA ARG A 138 -17.85 -6.80 14.36
C ARG A 138 -18.71 -5.75 15.09
N THR A 139 -18.14 -4.83 15.85
CA THR A 139 -18.86 -3.88 16.70
C THR A 139 -19.25 -2.56 16.03
N TYR A 140 -18.87 -2.33 14.76
CA TYR A 140 -19.03 -1.02 14.09
C TYR A 140 -20.21 -0.89 13.15
N ILE A 141 -20.87 -1.99 12.79
CA ILE A 141 -22.13 -1.88 12.06
C ILE A 141 -23.20 -1.33 13.01
N PRO A 142 -23.95 -0.28 12.62
CA PRO A 142 -25.02 0.28 13.43
C PRO A 142 -25.99 -0.82 13.91
N PRO A 143 -26.45 -0.80 15.18
CA PRO A 143 -27.34 -1.84 15.71
C PRO A 143 -28.67 -1.96 14.97
N ASP A 144 -29.07 -0.90 14.25
CA ASP A 144 -30.27 -0.83 13.42
C ASP A 144 -30.04 -1.31 11.98
N PHE A 145 -28.83 -1.74 11.64
CA PHE A 145 -28.53 -2.29 10.32
C PHE A 145 -29.19 -3.65 10.17
N ASP A 146 -30.07 -3.78 9.17
CA ASP A 146 -30.77 -5.03 8.93
C ASP A 146 -29.85 -6.05 8.24
N GLU A 147 -29.28 -6.93 9.06
CA GLU A 147 -28.49 -8.08 8.60
C GLU A 147 -29.37 -9.26 8.13
N SER A 148 -30.70 -9.07 8.03
CA SER A 148 -31.62 -10.12 7.61
C SER A 148 -31.19 -10.71 6.27
N PRO A 149 -31.11 -12.06 6.17
CA PRO A 149 -30.81 -12.74 4.91
C PRO A 149 -31.73 -12.32 3.76
N ARG A 150 -32.97 -11.88 4.06
CA ARG A 150 -33.95 -11.46 3.06
C ARG A 150 -33.42 -10.35 2.14
N ILE A 151 -32.64 -9.42 2.68
CA ILE A 151 -32.06 -8.31 1.91
C ILE A 151 -30.94 -8.82 1.01
N TRP A 152 -30.08 -9.67 1.56
CA TRP A 152 -28.81 -10.06 0.96
C TRP A 152 -28.90 -11.31 0.07
N ASN A 153 -30.03 -12.02 0.08
CA ASN A 153 -30.29 -13.20 -0.76
C ASN A 153 -30.33 -12.89 -2.27
N VAL A 154 -30.39 -11.62 -2.67
CA VAL A 154 -30.26 -11.20 -4.07
C VAL A 154 -28.81 -11.27 -4.57
N PHE A 155 -27.86 -11.44 -3.66
CA PHE A 155 -26.45 -11.69 -3.95
C PHE A 155 -26.10 -13.17 -3.78
N PRO A 156 -25.13 -13.71 -4.53
CA PRO A 156 -24.38 -13.04 -5.60
C PRO A 156 -25.25 -12.65 -6.79
N LEU A 157 -24.87 -11.60 -7.53
CA LEU A 157 -25.53 -11.27 -8.79
C LEU A 157 -25.34 -12.42 -9.80
N SER A 158 -26.20 -12.47 -10.82
CA SER A 158 -26.00 -13.42 -11.92
C SER A 158 -24.68 -13.14 -12.65
N GLU A 159 -24.05 -14.18 -13.20
CA GLU A 159 -22.77 -14.03 -13.93
C GLU A 159 -22.87 -13.05 -15.11
N ILE A 160 -24.05 -12.97 -15.74
CA ILE A 160 -24.34 -12.01 -16.81
C ILE A 160 -24.24 -10.57 -16.26
N ASN A 161 -24.89 -10.30 -15.12
CA ASN A 161 -24.84 -8.97 -14.50
C ASN A 161 -23.42 -8.62 -14.01
N LEU A 162 -22.69 -9.57 -13.43
CA LEU A 162 -21.30 -9.36 -13.03
C LEU A 162 -20.40 -9.04 -14.23
N THR A 163 -20.58 -9.75 -15.35
CA THR A 163 -19.84 -9.49 -16.59
C THR A 163 -20.12 -8.08 -17.12
N ILE A 164 -21.40 -7.68 -17.18
CA ILE A 164 -21.80 -6.33 -17.59
C ILE A 164 -21.17 -5.28 -16.66
N ASN A 165 -21.24 -5.48 -15.34
CA ASN A 165 -20.69 -4.55 -14.37
C ASN A 165 -19.17 -4.41 -14.50
N ARG A 166 -18.44 -5.52 -14.69
CA ARG A 166 -16.99 -5.53 -14.95
C ARG A 166 -16.66 -4.73 -16.22
N GLU A 167 -17.39 -4.95 -17.31
CA GLU A 167 -17.17 -4.22 -18.57
C GLU A 167 -17.46 -2.72 -18.42
N LEU A 168 -18.56 -2.35 -17.76
CA LEU A 168 -18.91 -0.96 -17.50
C LEU A 168 -17.86 -0.27 -16.61
N ALA A 169 -17.38 -0.95 -15.56
CA ALA A 169 -16.33 -0.44 -14.68
C ALA A 169 -15.04 -0.19 -15.46
N LEU A 170 -14.55 -1.18 -16.23
CA LEU A 170 -13.35 -1.03 -17.06
C LEU A 170 -13.49 0.10 -18.10
N LYS A 171 -14.68 0.24 -18.70
CA LYS A 171 -15.00 1.34 -19.62
C LYS A 171 -14.96 2.69 -18.92
N SER A 172 -15.55 2.80 -17.72
CA SER A 172 -15.54 4.04 -16.93
C SER A 172 -14.12 4.47 -16.52
N LEU A 173 -13.25 3.48 -16.30
CA LEU A 173 -11.83 3.66 -15.98
C LEU A 173 -10.96 3.89 -17.22
N LYS A 174 -11.58 3.98 -18.42
CA LYS A 174 -10.90 4.13 -19.72
C LYS A 174 -9.81 3.08 -19.95
N VAL A 175 -9.97 1.88 -19.38
CA VAL A 175 -9.02 0.79 -19.59
C VAL A 175 -9.12 0.33 -21.03
N LYS A 176 -8.03 0.47 -21.79
CA LYS A 176 -7.93 -0.11 -23.14
C LYS A 176 -8.11 -1.63 -23.01
N GLN A 177 -9.25 -2.16 -23.45
CA GLN A 177 -9.52 -3.59 -23.38
C GLN A 177 -8.47 -4.36 -24.19
N ALA A 178 -7.63 -5.13 -23.51
CA ALA A 178 -6.93 -6.23 -24.17
C ALA A 178 -7.96 -7.35 -24.30
N ALA A 179 -8.43 -7.59 -25.53
CA ALA A 179 -9.67 -8.30 -25.85
C ALA A 179 -9.88 -9.70 -25.23
N ASN A 180 -8.93 -10.29 -24.51
CA ASN A 180 -9.04 -11.69 -24.03
C ASN A 180 -8.52 -11.98 -22.61
N ASN A 181 -7.97 -11.02 -21.85
CA ASN A 181 -7.24 -11.32 -20.59
C ASN A 181 -7.65 -10.45 -19.37
N ALA A 182 -8.83 -9.84 -19.35
CA ALA A 182 -9.27 -9.06 -18.19
C ALA A 182 -9.58 -9.99 -17.01
N THR A 183 -8.70 -10.03 -16.00
CA THR A 183 -8.92 -10.77 -14.75
C THR A 183 -9.64 -9.94 -13.69
N TYR A 184 -9.99 -8.69 -14.01
CA TYR A 184 -10.65 -7.79 -13.09
C TYR A 184 -11.99 -8.36 -12.60
N GLY A 185 -12.16 -8.41 -11.27
CA GLY A 185 -13.38 -8.92 -10.65
C GLY A 185 -13.38 -10.42 -10.38
N PHE A 186 -12.31 -11.14 -10.72
CA PHE A 186 -12.11 -12.54 -10.36
C PHE A 186 -11.27 -12.67 -9.08
N GLN A 187 -11.36 -13.83 -8.43
CA GLN A 187 -10.63 -14.12 -7.20
C GLN A 187 -9.10 -14.05 -7.36
N SER A 188 -8.58 -14.25 -8.57
CA SER A 188 -7.14 -14.11 -8.87
C SER A 188 -6.68 -12.66 -9.08
N SER A 189 -7.60 -11.69 -9.07
CA SER A 189 -7.26 -10.27 -9.16
C SER A 189 -7.20 -9.61 -7.78
N VAL A 190 -6.40 -8.54 -7.70
CA VAL A 190 -6.31 -7.69 -6.52
C VAL A 190 -7.58 -6.83 -6.42
N ALA A 191 -8.30 -6.94 -5.31
CA ALA A 191 -9.45 -6.11 -4.98
C ALA A 191 -9.03 -4.82 -4.28
N MET A 192 -9.87 -3.79 -4.31
CA MET A 192 -9.75 -2.62 -3.43
C MET A 192 -9.80 -3.03 -1.95
N LEU A 193 -10.61 -4.03 -1.60
CA LEU A 193 -10.65 -4.57 -0.24
C LEU A 193 -9.29 -5.16 0.19
N ASP A 194 -8.55 -5.78 -0.74
CA ASP A 194 -7.20 -6.30 -0.48
C ASP A 194 -6.20 -5.16 -0.24
N LEU A 195 -6.44 -3.98 -0.82
CA LEU A 195 -5.57 -2.80 -0.72
C LEU A 195 -5.89 -1.90 0.46
N LEU A 196 -7.10 -1.99 1.01
CA LEU A 196 -7.60 -1.09 2.04
C LEU A 196 -6.70 -1.07 3.30
N PRO A 197 -6.23 -2.20 3.86
CA PRO A 197 -5.30 -2.16 5.00
C PRO A 197 -3.95 -1.51 4.66
N LEU A 198 -3.44 -1.71 3.43
CA LEU A 198 -2.20 -1.08 2.99
C LEU A 198 -2.36 0.44 2.82
N PHE A 199 -3.51 0.91 2.34
CA PHE A 199 -3.86 2.33 2.32
C PHE A 199 -3.88 2.94 3.72
N MET A 200 -4.48 2.23 4.69
CA MET A 200 -4.54 2.69 6.08
C MET A 200 -3.16 2.70 6.73
N SER A 201 -2.34 1.68 6.48
CA SER A 201 -0.94 1.62 6.91
C SER A 201 -0.14 2.80 6.37
N LEU A 202 -0.25 3.12 5.08
CA LEU A 202 0.42 4.29 4.49
C LEU A 202 -0.05 5.61 5.13
N SER A 203 -1.35 5.72 5.38
CA SER A 203 -1.93 6.89 6.04
C SER A 203 -1.44 7.05 7.48
N ALA A 204 -1.27 5.94 8.20
CA ALA A 204 -0.77 5.94 9.58
C ALA A 204 0.64 6.51 9.69
N HIS A 205 1.51 6.25 8.71
CA HIS A 205 2.86 6.84 8.70
C HIS A 205 2.80 8.37 8.57
N LEU A 206 1.94 8.89 7.69
CA LEU A 206 1.73 10.33 7.57
C LEU A 206 1.13 10.93 8.85
N TYR A 207 0.19 10.22 9.48
CA TYR A 207 -0.44 10.65 10.72
C TYR A 207 0.60 10.84 11.84
N GLN A 208 1.55 9.92 11.99
CA GLN A 208 2.60 10.03 12.98
C GLN A 208 3.53 11.22 12.74
N GLU A 209 3.90 11.46 11.49
CA GLU A 209 4.85 12.53 11.13
C GLU A 209 4.26 13.92 11.26
N THR A 210 2.96 14.04 10.99
CA THR A 210 2.23 15.30 11.13
C THR A 210 1.74 15.53 12.55
N GLY A 211 2.07 14.67 13.51
CA GLY A 211 1.60 14.79 14.89
C GLY A 211 0.08 14.68 15.04
N GLY A 212 -0.59 13.96 14.13
CA GLY A 212 -2.02 13.69 14.20
C GLY A 212 -2.93 14.71 13.48
N GLU A 213 -2.39 15.54 12.59
CA GLU A 213 -3.14 16.61 11.93
C GLU A 213 -3.98 16.18 10.70
N VAL A 214 -3.99 14.90 10.34
CA VAL A 214 -4.68 14.40 9.14
C VAL A 214 -6.20 14.41 9.34
N LYS A 215 -6.87 15.55 9.10
CA LYS A 215 -8.31 15.73 9.39
C LYS A 215 -9.15 16.14 8.17
N GLY A 216 -10.44 15.76 8.21
CA GLY A 216 -11.47 16.14 7.24
C GLY A 216 -11.33 15.48 5.87
N ARG A 217 -10.49 16.04 4.99
CA ARG A 217 -10.35 15.55 3.60
C ARG A 217 -9.86 14.11 3.52
N TRP A 218 -8.97 13.72 4.43
CA TRP A 218 -8.50 12.34 4.50
C TRP A 218 -9.58 11.39 5.01
N LEU A 219 -10.37 11.77 6.03
CA LEU A 219 -11.48 10.94 6.52
C LEU A 219 -12.49 10.67 5.41
N GLU A 220 -12.80 11.68 4.59
CA GLU A 220 -13.65 11.52 3.41
C GLU A 220 -13.03 10.58 2.37
N LEU A 221 -11.74 10.72 2.06
CA LEU A 221 -11.05 9.81 1.14
C LEU A 221 -11.02 8.36 1.66
N ALA A 222 -10.76 8.18 2.95
CA ALA A 222 -10.75 6.88 3.61
C ALA A 222 -12.14 6.23 3.56
N ALA A 223 -13.19 7.00 3.85
CA ALA A 223 -14.58 6.53 3.77
C ALA A 223 -15.00 6.19 2.34
N GLU A 224 -14.60 7.00 1.36
CA GLU A 224 -14.82 6.72 -0.06
C GLU A 224 -14.06 5.48 -0.51
N PHE A 225 -12.85 5.22 0.02
CA PHE A 225 -12.13 3.97 -0.22
C PHE A 225 -12.91 2.76 0.30
N MET A 226 -13.41 2.82 1.54
CA MET A 226 -14.24 1.75 2.11
C MET A 226 -15.52 1.54 1.30
N LEU A 227 -16.17 2.62 0.82
CA LEU A 227 -17.33 2.55 -0.05
C LEU A 227 -17.01 1.84 -1.37
N GLN A 228 -15.94 2.23 -2.05
CA GLN A 228 -15.55 1.65 -3.34
C GLN A 228 -15.12 0.19 -3.18
N ALA A 229 -14.43 -0.15 -2.09
CA ALA A 229 -14.12 -1.53 -1.75
C ALA A 229 -15.39 -2.37 -1.60
N ALA A 230 -16.38 -1.92 -0.83
CA ALA A 230 -17.64 -2.62 -0.66
C ALA A 230 -18.45 -2.73 -1.97
N LEU A 231 -18.56 -1.64 -2.74
CA LEU A 231 -19.24 -1.65 -4.05
C LEU A 231 -18.60 -2.64 -5.02
N GLU A 232 -17.27 -2.68 -5.09
CA GLU A 232 -16.54 -3.62 -5.92
C GLU A 232 -16.81 -5.08 -5.49
N GLN A 233 -16.83 -5.35 -4.19
CA GLN A 233 -17.12 -6.69 -3.69
C GLN A 233 -18.53 -7.17 -4.08
N TYR A 234 -19.55 -6.32 -4.01
CA TYR A 234 -20.93 -6.71 -4.34
C TYR A 234 -21.23 -6.70 -5.84
N LEU A 235 -20.85 -5.62 -6.54
CA LEU A 235 -21.25 -5.38 -7.94
C LEU A 235 -20.30 -6.03 -8.96
N ILE A 236 -19.04 -6.26 -8.59
CA ILE A 236 -17.99 -6.73 -9.52
C ILE A 236 -17.56 -8.17 -9.18
N GLN A 237 -17.30 -8.46 -7.90
CA GLN A 237 -16.87 -9.80 -7.47
C GLN A 237 -18.03 -10.75 -7.16
N GLY A 238 -19.23 -10.21 -6.91
CA GLY A 238 -20.41 -11.01 -6.57
C GLY A 238 -20.29 -11.68 -5.20
N THR A 239 -19.78 -10.97 -4.19
CA THR A 239 -19.88 -11.43 -2.80
C THR A 239 -21.31 -11.30 -2.27
N CYS A 240 -21.62 -11.97 -1.15
CA CYS A 240 -22.92 -11.92 -0.50
C CYS A 240 -22.79 -11.75 1.02
N GLY A 241 -23.90 -11.37 1.67
CA GLY A 241 -23.95 -11.15 3.12
C GLY A 241 -23.29 -9.85 3.57
N THR A 242 -23.27 -9.59 4.88
CA THR A 242 -22.80 -8.34 5.49
C THR A 242 -21.34 -8.38 5.94
N GLU A 243 -20.68 -9.53 5.87
CA GLU A 243 -19.30 -9.73 6.32
C GLU A 243 -18.31 -8.80 5.62
N ILE A 244 -18.56 -8.50 4.35
CA ILE A 244 -17.76 -7.55 3.57
C ILE A 244 -17.82 -6.14 4.16
N LEU A 245 -18.98 -5.71 4.65
CA LEU A 245 -19.12 -4.41 5.31
C LEU A 245 -18.37 -4.41 6.64
N HIS A 246 -18.49 -5.48 7.42
CA HIS A 246 -17.69 -5.63 8.65
C HIS A 246 -16.19 -5.52 8.36
N GLU A 247 -15.72 -6.11 7.26
CA GLU A 247 -14.32 -6.03 6.85
C GLU A 247 -13.92 -4.62 6.40
N CYS A 248 -14.70 -3.99 5.51
CA CYS A 248 -14.43 -2.64 5.00
C CYS A 248 -14.38 -1.60 6.14
N PHE A 249 -15.29 -1.72 7.11
CA PHE A 249 -15.46 -0.73 8.18
C PHE A 249 -14.88 -1.18 9.53
N SER A 250 -13.91 -2.10 9.52
CA SER A 250 -13.24 -2.65 10.73
C SER A 250 -12.14 -1.75 11.33
N PHE A 251 -12.03 -0.50 10.90
CA PHE A 251 -11.00 0.45 11.33
C PHE A 251 -11.54 1.44 12.38
N GLY A 252 -10.66 1.92 13.26
CA GLY A 252 -11.02 2.74 14.41
C GLY A 252 -11.48 1.93 15.62
N TRP A 253 -11.06 0.66 15.69
CA TRP A 253 -11.41 -0.25 16.78
C TRP A 253 -10.56 -0.05 18.04
N ARG A 254 -11.22 0.10 19.19
CA ARG A 254 -10.56 0.14 20.51
C ARG A 254 -11.10 -0.96 21.46
N PRO A 255 -10.25 -1.92 21.89
CA PRO A 255 -10.68 -2.99 22.80
C PRO A 255 -11.21 -2.49 24.15
N LYS A 256 -10.68 -1.37 24.64
CA LYS A 256 -11.08 -0.76 25.93
C LYS A 256 -12.58 -0.37 25.95
N ASP A 257 -13.18 -0.05 24.81
CA ASP A 257 -14.60 0.27 24.71
C ASP A 257 -15.49 -0.96 24.91
N ILE A 258 -15.03 -2.14 24.46
CA ILE A 258 -15.71 -3.41 24.71
C ILE A 258 -15.51 -3.85 26.16
N ALA A 259 -14.30 -3.68 26.72
CA ALA A 259 -14.04 -3.98 28.12
C ALA A 259 -14.94 -3.15 29.05
N ASN A 260 -15.11 -1.86 28.76
CA ASN A 260 -15.97 -0.95 29.53
C ASN A 260 -17.47 -1.23 29.32
N ARG A 261 -17.90 -1.58 28.08
CA ARG A 261 -19.28 -2.04 27.82
C ARG A 261 -19.58 -3.37 28.50
N LYS A 262 -18.65 -4.33 28.44
CA LYS A 262 -18.75 -5.63 29.12
C LYS A 262 -18.64 -5.49 30.63
N ALA A 263 -17.81 -4.60 31.18
CA ALA A 263 -17.72 -4.33 32.63
C ALA A 263 -19.02 -3.71 33.17
N LYS A 264 -19.66 -2.80 32.42
CA LYS A 264 -21.01 -2.31 32.74
C LYS A 264 -22.07 -3.41 32.70
N HIS A 265 -21.95 -4.40 31.81
CA HIS A 265 -22.82 -5.59 31.77
C HIS A 265 -22.44 -6.69 32.79
N ARG A 266 -21.19 -6.73 33.27
CA ARG A 266 -20.63 -7.76 34.15
C ARG A 266 -20.88 -7.56 35.65
N ARG A 267 -21.68 -6.56 36.04
CA ARG A 267 -22.29 -6.56 37.38
C ARG A 267 -23.11 -7.83 37.67
N ASN A 268 -23.40 -8.68 36.66
CA ASN A 268 -24.10 -9.95 36.80
C ASN A 268 -23.33 -11.23 36.38
N SER A 269 -22.03 -11.21 36.05
CA SER A 269 -21.35 -12.46 35.66
C SER A 269 -19.83 -12.46 35.91
N HIS A 270 -19.44 -12.97 37.09
CA HIS A 270 -18.09 -13.42 37.40
C HIS A 270 -17.82 -14.76 36.69
N HIS A 271 -16.84 -14.85 35.78
CA HIS A 271 -15.86 -15.97 35.71
C HIS A 271 -15.01 -16.18 34.44
N LEU A 272 -14.99 -15.33 33.41
CA LEU A 272 -14.21 -15.65 32.18
C LEU A 272 -13.53 -14.43 31.52
N ALA A 273 -12.59 -13.75 32.17
CA ALA A 273 -12.10 -12.44 31.67
C ALA A 273 -10.60 -12.26 31.47
N ASP A 274 -9.75 -13.23 31.81
CA ASP A 274 -8.34 -12.90 32.09
C ASP A 274 -7.33 -13.32 31.02
N HIS A 275 -7.73 -13.80 29.84
CA HIS A 275 -6.76 -14.46 28.95
C HIS A 275 -6.75 -14.12 27.45
N GLU A 276 -7.36 -13.02 26.98
CA GLU A 276 -7.43 -12.78 25.53
C GLU A 276 -7.32 -11.31 25.12
N TYR A 277 -6.33 -10.59 25.65
CA TYR A 277 -5.81 -9.39 24.99
C TYR A 277 -4.46 -9.75 24.37
N GLN A 278 -4.47 -10.27 23.14
CA GLN A 278 -3.27 -10.24 22.32
C GLN A 278 -2.82 -8.78 22.22
N GLU A 279 -1.54 -8.52 22.49
CA GLU A 279 -0.93 -7.22 22.22
C GLU A 279 -1.25 -6.86 20.77
N MET A 280 -1.94 -5.73 20.58
CA MET A 280 -2.25 -5.23 19.25
C MET A 280 -0.94 -4.83 18.59
N ASP A 281 -0.80 -5.12 17.30
CA ASP A 281 0.36 -4.63 16.56
C ASP A 281 0.43 -3.10 16.67
N LYS A 282 1.61 -2.53 16.95
CA LYS A 282 1.80 -1.09 17.10
C LYS A 282 1.31 -0.32 15.87
N GLU A 283 1.54 -0.88 14.68
CA GLU A 283 1.04 -0.29 13.43
C GLU A 283 -0.49 -0.18 13.43
N GLU A 284 -1.15 -1.18 13.97
CA GLU A 284 -2.59 -1.23 14.07
C GLU A 284 -3.14 -0.31 15.16
N GLU A 285 -2.41 -0.12 16.26
CA GLU A 285 -2.74 0.89 17.25
C GLU A 285 -2.80 2.29 16.62
N ILE A 286 -1.77 2.63 15.84
CA ILE A 286 -1.67 3.92 15.12
C ILE A 286 -2.79 4.07 14.09
N ILE A 287 -3.08 3.01 13.33
CA ILE A 287 -4.19 3.04 12.36
C ILE A 287 -5.51 3.39 13.03
N ASN A 288 -5.76 2.82 14.21
CA ASN A 288 -6.98 3.09 14.95
C ASN A 288 -6.97 4.49 15.61
N ASP A 289 -5.80 5.05 15.96
CA ASP A 289 -5.67 6.44 16.43
C ASP A 289 -6.10 7.45 15.36
N MET A 290 -5.96 7.11 14.07
CA MET A 290 -6.44 7.99 12.99
C MET A 290 -7.96 8.18 12.97
N PHE A 291 -8.72 7.38 13.73
CA PHE A 291 -10.18 7.45 13.81
C PHE A 291 -10.70 7.71 15.22
N TYR A 292 -9.81 7.75 16.21
CA TYR A 292 -10.17 7.79 17.62
C TYR A 292 -9.25 8.75 18.39
N ASP A 293 -9.87 9.63 19.15
CA ASP A 293 -9.19 10.56 20.05
C ASP A 293 -8.96 9.86 21.39
N GLU A 294 -7.70 9.50 21.68
CA GLU A 294 -7.35 8.80 22.91
C GLU A 294 -7.59 9.68 24.16
N ASP A 295 -7.33 10.98 24.09
CA ASP A 295 -7.46 11.90 25.22
C ASP A 295 -8.93 12.05 25.64
N ASN A 296 -9.82 12.12 24.65
CA ASN A 296 -11.25 12.29 24.88
C ASN A 296 -12.04 10.97 24.99
N HIS A 297 -11.40 9.83 24.67
CA HIS A 297 -12.05 8.52 24.59
C HIS A 297 -13.29 8.52 23.67
N THR A 298 -13.19 9.19 22.52
CA THR A 298 -14.27 9.31 21.54
C THR A 298 -13.75 9.15 20.12
N GLU A 299 -14.63 8.78 19.19
CA GLU A 299 -14.29 8.87 17.76
C GLU A 299 -13.93 10.31 17.40
N ILE A 300 -13.00 10.48 16.46
CA ILE A 300 -12.62 11.81 15.97
C ILE A 300 -13.86 12.51 15.41
N GLU A 301 -13.97 13.81 15.69
CA GLU A 301 -15.08 14.64 15.25
C GLU A 301 -15.39 14.46 13.76
N GLY A 302 -16.65 14.18 13.43
CA GLY A 302 -17.12 13.96 12.06
C GLY A 302 -16.96 12.54 11.53
N TRP A 303 -16.11 11.70 12.13
CA TRP A 303 -15.89 10.33 11.62
C TRP A 303 -17.17 9.48 11.71
N LYS A 304 -17.88 9.56 12.84
CA LYS A 304 -19.12 8.81 13.06
C LYS A 304 -20.15 9.13 11.97
N GLU A 305 -20.37 10.41 11.70
CA GLU A 305 -21.33 10.91 10.73
C GLU A 305 -20.96 10.48 9.31
N ILE A 306 -19.66 10.58 8.95
CA ILE A 306 -19.15 10.13 7.65
C ILE A 306 -19.38 8.62 7.49
N ARG A 307 -19.00 7.82 8.50
CA ARG A 307 -19.14 6.35 8.47
C ARG A 307 -20.60 5.94 8.38
N GLU A 308 -21.47 6.50 9.21
CA GLU A 308 -22.91 6.19 9.21
C GLU A 308 -23.57 6.58 7.88
N ARG A 309 -23.17 7.71 7.28
CA ARG A 309 -23.61 8.12 5.94
C ARG A 309 -23.21 7.09 4.88
N ILE A 310 -21.94 6.66 4.87
CA ILE A 310 -21.46 5.68 3.89
C ILE A 310 -22.13 4.31 4.08
N ILE A 311 -22.23 3.81 5.32
CA ILE A 311 -22.93 2.55 5.63
C ILE A 311 -24.41 2.65 5.27
N GLY A 312 -25.01 3.84 5.40
CA GLY A 312 -26.39 4.12 5.00
C GLY A 312 -26.69 3.76 3.54
N PHE A 313 -25.72 3.87 2.62
CA PHE A 313 -25.90 3.45 1.23
C PHE A 313 -26.14 1.95 1.05
N PHE A 314 -25.82 1.14 2.07
CA PHE A 314 -26.04 -0.31 2.08
C PHE A 314 -27.30 -0.72 2.83
N LYS A 315 -28.07 0.24 3.38
CA LYS A 315 -29.38 0.00 3.99
C LYS A 315 -30.47 0.10 2.92
N PRO A 316 -31.25 -0.95 2.62
CA PRO A 316 -32.26 -0.90 1.56
C PRO A 316 -33.32 0.15 1.86
N GLU A 317 -33.55 1.04 0.91
CA GLU A 317 -34.72 1.90 0.94
C GLU A 317 -35.99 1.10 0.63
N LYS A 318 -37.13 1.47 1.26
CA LYS A 318 -38.38 0.69 1.19
C LYS A 318 -38.88 0.45 -0.23
N ASP A 319 -38.54 1.34 -1.15
CA ASP A 319 -39.06 1.36 -2.53
C ASP A 319 -37.99 1.02 -3.59
N ILE A 320 -36.72 0.87 -3.18
CA ILE A 320 -35.60 0.59 -4.10
C ILE A 320 -34.89 -0.68 -3.62
N GLY A 321 -34.88 -1.72 -4.46
CA GLY A 321 -34.12 -2.94 -4.16
C GLY A 321 -32.63 -2.64 -4.00
N ILE A 322 -31.96 -3.34 -3.06
CA ILE A 322 -30.57 -3.07 -2.68
C ILE A 322 -29.60 -3.05 -3.88
N VAL A 323 -29.76 -3.94 -4.86
CA VAL A 323 -28.92 -3.95 -6.07
C VAL A 323 -29.00 -2.62 -6.81
N ARG A 324 -30.22 -2.12 -7.04
CA ARG A 324 -30.44 -0.85 -7.72
C ARG A 324 -29.89 0.32 -6.92
N GLN A 325 -30.01 0.27 -5.60
CA GLN A 325 -29.44 1.28 -4.71
C GLN A 325 -27.90 1.32 -4.79
N LEU A 326 -27.24 0.15 -4.81
CA LEU A 326 -25.78 0.09 -4.97
C LEU A 326 -25.34 0.58 -6.36
N GLU A 327 -26.08 0.27 -7.42
CA GLU A 327 -25.83 0.82 -8.77
C GLU A 327 -25.95 2.35 -8.82
N LEU A 328 -26.97 2.91 -8.16
CA LEU A 328 -27.16 4.36 -8.05
C LEU A 328 -26.02 4.99 -7.24
N THR A 329 -25.61 4.34 -6.15
CA THR A 329 -24.48 4.78 -5.33
C THR A 329 -23.17 4.76 -6.13
N ALA A 330 -22.90 3.69 -6.88
CA ALA A 330 -21.74 3.61 -7.77
C ALA A 330 -21.75 4.68 -8.88
N SER A 331 -22.94 5.11 -9.31
CA SER A 331 -23.09 6.22 -10.26
C SER A 331 -22.86 7.59 -9.60
N GLN A 332 -23.24 7.75 -8.33
CA GLN A 332 -23.02 8.97 -7.54
C GLN A 332 -21.56 9.12 -7.11
N TYR A 333 -20.85 8.00 -6.94
CA TYR A 333 -19.44 7.94 -6.59
C TYR A 333 -18.66 7.23 -7.71
N PRO A 334 -18.40 7.91 -8.84
CA PRO A 334 -17.70 7.29 -9.96
C PRO A 334 -16.30 6.81 -9.55
N VAL A 335 -16.00 5.55 -9.83
CA VAL A 335 -14.69 4.94 -9.53
C VAL A 335 -13.53 5.70 -10.21
N PHE A 336 -13.78 6.31 -11.38
CA PHE A 336 -12.80 7.14 -12.08
C PHE A 336 -12.36 8.36 -11.25
N ASP A 337 -13.29 9.04 -10.60
CA ASP A 337 -13.01 10.23 -9.79
C ASP A 337 -12.30 9.83 -8.49
N PHE A 338 -12.77 8.76 -7.86
CA PHE A 338 -12.13 8.18 -6.68
C PHE A 338 -10.66 7.81 -6.95
N GLU A 339 -10.38 7.07 -8.04
CA GLU A 339 -8.99 6.74 -8.38
C GLU A 339 -8.15 8.00 -8.60
N GLY A 340 -8.72 9.06 -9.19
CA GLY A 340 -8.04 10.35 -9.32
C GLY A 340 -7.65 10.97 -7.97
N LYS A 341 -8.55 10.92 -6.98
CA LYS A 341 -8.28 11.39 -5.61
C LYS A 341 -7.18 10.57 -4.94
N VAL A 342 -7.23 9.23 -5.06
CA VAL A 342 -6.20 8.33 -4.53
C VAL A 342 -4.85 8.63 -5.18
N MET A 343 -4.79 8.78 -6.50
CA MET A 343 -3.54 9.10 -7.20
C MET A 343 -2.97 10.47 -6.79
N SER A 344 -3.83 11.48 -6.61
CA SER A 344 -3.41 12.78 -6.09
C SER A 344 -2.85 12.65 -4.67
N PHE A 345 -3.46 11.84 -3.82
CA PHE A 345 -2.98 11.57 -2.47
C PHE A 345 -1.62 10.86 -2.48
N LEU A 346 -1.44 9.82 -3.29
CA LEU A 346 -0.16 9.10 -3.42
C LEU A 346 0.95 9.99 -3.99
N GLY A 347 0.62 10.86 -4.95
CA GLY A 347 1.56 11.86 -5.47
C GLY A 347 1.95 12.89 -4.42
N ALA A 348 1.02 13.32 -3.55
CA ALA A 348 1.33 14.19 -2.43
C ALA A 348 2.20 13.48 -1.38
N LEU A 349 1.92 12.20 -1.08
CA LEU A 349 2.74 11.39 -0.19
C LEU A 349 4.19 11.26 -0.70
N LEU A 350 4.36 10.98 -1.99
CA LEU A 350 5.71 10.90 -2.59
C LEU A 350 6.48 12.21 -2.46
N LYS A 351 5.80 13.35 -2.64
CA LYS A 351 6.39 14.70 -2.56
C LYS A 351 6.58 15.22 -1.14
N SER A 352 5.89 14.66 -0.16
CA SER A 352 6.03 15.03 1.25
C SER A 352 7.35 14.56 1.88
N ARG A 353 8.06 13.66 1.19
CA ARG A 353 9.37 13.15 1.59
C ARG A 353 10.47 13.87 0.87
N ASP A 354 11.62 13.95 1.53
CA ASP A 354 12.84 14.42 0.90
C ASP A 354 13.17 13.56 -0.32
N LEU A 355 13.74 14.20 -1.34
CA LEU A 355 14.20 13.47 -2.52
C LEU A 355 15.36 12.54 -2.13
N PRO A 356 15.47 11.34 -2.70
CA PRO A 356 16.64 10.50 -2.49
C PRO A 356 17.91 11.27 -2.83
N ILE A 357 18.98 11.06 -2.06
CA ILE A 357 20.28 11.74 -2.24
C ILE A 357 20.76 11.68 -3.70
N LEU A 358 20.58 10.54 -4.37
CA LEU A 358 20.99 10.39 -5.77
C LEU A 358 20.15 11.25 -6.74
N VAL A 359 18.86 11.47 -6.46
CA VAL A 359 18.01 12.40 -7.24
C VAL A 359 18.47 13.85 -6.98
N GLN A 360 18.74 14.20 -5.73
CA GLN A 360 19.26 15.52 -5.36
C GLN A 360 20.58 15.83 -6.10
N LEU A 361 21.46 14.84 -6.23
CA LEU A 361 22.71 14.96 -6.99
C LEU A 361 22.47 15.11 -8.50
N GLU A 362 21.51 14.39 -9.08
CA GLU A 362 21.10 14.56 -10.48
C GLU A 362 20.62 15.99 -10.74
N GLU A 363 19.77 16.53 -9.87
CA GLU A 363 19.23 17.89 -9.92
C GLU A 363 20.26 18.98 -9.57
N GLY A 364 21.44 18.59 -9.08
CA GLY A 364 22.53 19.51 -8.73
C GLY A 364 22.28 20.32 -7.45
N LYS A 365 21.41 19.83 -6.57
CA LYS A 365 21.07 20.46 -5.29
C LYS A 365 21.07 19.41 -4.19
N LEU A 366 22.21 19.24 -3.51
CA LEU A 366 22.28 18.38 -2.34
C LEU A 366 21.89 19.17 -1.09
N GLU A 367 21.00 18.62 -0.27
CA GLU A 367 20.60 19.22 0.98
C GLU A 367 21.80 19.48 1.90
N GLY A 368 21.80 20.64 2.56
CA GLY A 368 22.93 21.08 3.40
C GLY A 368 24.15 21.60 2.62
N MET A 369 24.14 21.61 1.28
CA MET A 369 25.20 22.17 0.45
C MET A 369 24.69 23.29 -0.46
N SER A 370 25.54 24.30 -0.71
CA SER A 370 25.28 25.28 -1.76
C SER A 370 25.44 24.66 -3.16
N ALA A 371 24.78 25.23 -4.17
CA ALA A 371 24.90 24.76 -5.56
C ALA A 371 26.36 24.69 -6.05
N LYS A 372 27.22 25.59 -5.56
CA LYS A 372 28.66 25.58 -5.86
C LYS A 372 29.35 24.38 -5.23
N GLU A 373 29.08 24.10 -3.95
CA GLU A 373 29.65 22.94 -3.25
C GLU A 373 29.15 21.62 -3.87
N THR A 374 27.88 21.53 -4.26
CA THR A 374 27.35 20.35 -4.96
C THR A 374 28.04 20.15 -6.32
N ALA A 375 28.27 21.23 -7.08
CA ALA A 375 28.99 21.15 -8.35
C ALA A 375 30.46 20.72 -8.17
N GLU A 376 31.14 21.25 -7.14
CA GLU A 376 32.50 20.84 -6.78
C GLU A 376 32.56 19.36 -6.37
N LEU A 377 31.56 18.87 -5.62
CA LEU A 377 31.45 17.46 -5.26
C LEU A 377 31.25 16.58 -6.51
N LYS A 378 30.29 16.91 -7.38
CA LYS A 378 30.03 16.18 -8.64
C LYS A 378 31.29 16.09 -9.50
N ALA A 379 32.05 17.18 -9.62
CA ALA A 379 33.33 17.18 -10.33
C ALA A 379 34.38 16.25 -9.70
N LYS A 380 34.46 16.18 -8.36
CA LYS A 380 35.40 15.31 -7.64
C LYS A 380 35.07 13.83 -7.80
N VAL A 381 33.79 13.46 -7.86
CA VAL A 381 33.36 12.05 -7.96
C VAL A 381 33.11 11.59 -9.40
N GLY A 382 33.47 12.40 -10.40
CA GLY A 382 33.35 12.05 -11.82
C GLY A 382 31.91 12.06 -12.36
N LEU A 383 30.97 12.69 -11.66
CA LEU A 383 29.57 12.86 -12.10
C LEU A 383 29.42 14.16 -12.90
N GLN A 384 30.13 14.28 -14.04
CA GLN A 384 29.89 15.35 -15.02
C GLN A 384 28.90 14.82 -16.07
N LEU A 385 27.68 15.38 -16.09
CA LEU A 385 26.68 15.14 -17.13
C LEU A 385 26.92 16.07 -18.32
#